data_AF-A0A8B8FR92-F1
#
_entry.id   AF-A0A8B8FR92-F1
#
_cell.length_a   1.000
_cell.length_b   1.000
_cell.length_c   1.000
_cell.angle_alpha   90.00
_cell.angle_beta   90.00
_cell.angle_gamma   90.00
#
_symmetry.space_group_name_H-M   'P 1'
#
loop_
_entity.id
_entity.type
_entity.pdbx_description
1 polymer ?
#
loop_
_entity_poly.entity_id
_entity_poly.type
_entity_poly.pdbx_seq_one_letter_code
_entity_poly.pdbx_strand_id
1 'polypeptide(L)'
;MLDSNDALSIKVTKKNLVKEHVQNNLVYITSNFKVLSESILKLQTKNMPLAESLSIVDNVQTQLKSVQGEPGKKVYEKMENVLSKNIGLKILKQISSILSRSISTMDGLPEDLSTNELIFYKYAPITSVDVERSFSVYKNLLSHNRRSFKLENIKMHLIIQCNSGLWE
;
A
#
# COMPACT_ATOMS: atom_id res chain seq x y z
N MET A 1 -10.30 4.06 29.39
CA MET A 1 -9.22 3.09 29.69
C MET A 1 -9.84 1.73 29.88
N LEU A 2 -9.26 0.66 29.32
CA LEU A 2 -9.75 -0.72 29.51
C LEU A 2 -9.70 -1.12 30.99
N ASP A 3 -10.69 -1.81 31.54
CA ASP A 3 -10.70 -2.25 32.95
C ASP A 3 -9.77 -3.46 33.15
N SER A 4 -9.00 -3.44 34.24
CA SER A 4 -8.12 -4.56 34.60
C SER A 4 -8.86 -5.80 35.09
N ASN A 5 -10.12 -5.65 35.47
CA ASN A 5 -10.97 -6.75 35.93
C ASN A 5 -11.66 -7.47 34.75
N ASP A 6 -11.77 -6.84 33.58
CA ASP A 6 -12.44 -7.41 32.39
C ASP A 6 -11.70 -8.63 31.84
N ALA A 7 -10.36 -8.65 31.90
CA ALA A 7 -9.55 -9.78 31.44
C ALA A 7 -8.15 -9.81 32.07
N LEU A 8 -7.65 -11.04 32.29
CA LEU A 8 -6.27 -11.28 32.74
C LEU A 8 -5.24 -10.65 31.79
N SER A 9 -5.51 -10.68 30.47
CA SER A 9 -4.65 -10.06 29.46
C SER A 9 -4.51 -8.54 29.62
N ILE A 10 -5.59 -7.85 30.00
CA ILE A 10 -5.58 -6.39 30.25
C ILE A 10 -4.76 -6.10 31.50
N LYS A 11 -4.95 -6.88 32.57
CA LYS A 11 -4.17 -6.75 33.82
C LYS A 11 -2.67 -6.93 33.59
N VAL A 12 -2.29 -7.98 32.85
CA VAL A 12 -0.88 -8.27 32.50
C VAL A 12 -0.29 -7.18 31.60
N THR A 13 -1.03 -6.73 30.60
CA THR A 13 -0.58 -5.67 29.68
C THR A 13 -0.30 -4.37 30.44
N LYS A 14 -1.22 -3.91 31.31
CA LYS A 14 -1.00 -2.70 32.12
C LYS A 14 0.24 -2.81 33.01
N LYS A 15 0.48 -3.97 33.61
CA LYS A 15 1.70 -4.21 34.42
C LYS A 15 2.98 -4.15 33.61
N ASN A 16 2.96 -4.55 32.34
CA ASN A 16 4.14 -4.47 31.47
C ASN A 16 4.36 -3.08 30.88
N LEU A 17 3.29 -2.33 30.58
CA LEU A 17 3.38 -0.98 30.00
C LEU A 17 4.01 0.06 30.92
N VAL A 18 4.01 -0.18 32.24
CA VAL A 18 4.67 0.70 33.23
C VAL A 18 6.18 0.41 33.38
N LYS A 19 6.71 -0.63 32.73
CA LYS A 19 8.15 -0.93 32.78
C LYS A 19 8.91 0.10 31.94
N GLU A 20 9.94 0.71 32.53
CA GLU A 20 10.71 1.80 31.92
C GLU A 20 11.26 1.44 30.53
N HIS A 21 11.87 0.27 30.36
CA HIS A 21 12.38 -0.15 29.05
C HIS A 21 11.28 -0.28 27.98
N VAL A 22 10.06 -0.69 28.37
CA VAL A 22 8.91 -0.78 27.45
C VAL A 22 8.49 0.61 27.04
N GLN A 23 8.42 1.55 27.99
CA GLN A 23 8.08 2.95 27.70
C GLN A 23 9.12 3.59 26.77
N ASN A 24 10.41 3.41 27.04
CA ASN A 24 11.48 3.91 26.19
C ASN A 24 11.40 3.35 24.76
N ASN A 25 11.13 2.04 24.63
CA ASN A 25 10.93 1.41 23.32
C ASN A 25 9.70 1.95 22.60
N LEU A 26 8.59 2.18 23.29
CA LEU A 26 7.37 2.75 22.69
C LEU A 26 7.59 4.18 22.21
N VAL A 27 8.32 4.99 22.99
CA VAL A 27 8.72 6.35 22.58
C VAL A 27 9.58 6.27 21.32
N TYR A 28 10.59 5.40 21.30
CA TYR A 28 11.43 5.21 20.11
C TYR A 28 10.61 4.80 18.88
N ILE A 29 9.71 3.82 19.03
CA ILE A 29 8.87 3.34 17.92
C ILE A 29 7.97 4.46 17.40
N THR A 30 7.29 5.17 18.31
CA THR A 30 6.33 6.21 17.95
C THR A 30 7.02 7.39 17.29
N SER A 31 8.18 7.80 17.78
CA SER A 31 8.92 8.94 17.22
C SER A 31 9.53 8.64 15.86
N ASN A 32 9.98 7.41 15.60
CA ASN A 32 10.75 7.09 14.40
C ASN A 32 9.94 6.34 13.31
N PHE A 33 8.90 5.59 13.67
CA PHE A 33 8.20 4.72 12.72
C PHE A 33 6.73 5.10 12.49
N LYS A 34 6.23 6.19 13.10
CA LYS A 34 4.88 6.71 12.83
C LYS A 34 4.64 7.07 11.36
N VAL A 35 5.70 7.46 10.64
CA VAL A 35 5.62 7.70 9.19
C VAL A 35 5.12 6.48 8.41
N LEU A 36 5.42 5.25 8.86
CA LEU A 36 4.97 4.04 8.20
C LEU A 36 3.45 3.91 8.22
N SER A 37 2.85 4.05 9.40
CA SER A 37 1.39 3.94 9.53
C SER A 37 0.68 5.06 8.79
N GLU A 38 1.16 6.30 8.90
CA GLU A 38 0.59 7.45 8.17
C GLU A 38 0.68 7.27 6.65
N SER A 39 1.81 6.75 6.15
CA SER A 39 2.02 6.55 4.72
C SER A 39 1.18 5.39 4.17
N ILE A 40 1.03 4.30 4.93
CA ILE A 40 0.15 3.18 4.57
C ILE A 40 -1.30 3.67 4.47
N LEU A 41 -1.77 4.47 5.43
CA LEU A 41 -3.13 5.03 5.40
C LEU A 41 -3.34 5.93 4.18
N LYS A 42 -2.35 6.75 3.82
CA LYS A 42 -2.41 7.59 2.60
C LYS A 42 -2.46 6.73 1.33
N LEU A 43 -1.60 5.71 1.23
CA LEU A 43 -1.55 4.79 0.09
C LEU A 43 -2.78 3.89 -0.04
N GLN A 44 -3.61 3.81 1.01
CA GLN A 44 -4.91 3.15 0.94
C GLN A 44 -5.98 4.04 0.29
N THR A 45 -5.78 5.34 0.13
CA THR A 45 -6.80 6.20 -0.52
C THR A 45 -7.00 5.84 -2.00
N LYS A 46 -8.21 6.03 -2.50
CA LYS A 46 -8.54 5.75 -3.91
C LYS A 46 -8.08 6.90 -4.81
N ASN A 47 -7.93 6.61 -6.10
CA ASN A 47 -7.69 7.60 -7.17
C ASN A 47 -6.42 8.44 -7.00
N MET A 48 -5.44 7.94 -6.25
CA MET A 48 -4.13 8.59 -6.11
C MET A 48 -3.33 8.44 -7.41
N PRO A 49 -2.78 9.53 -7.99
CA PRO A 49 -1.88 9.45 -9.12
C PRO A 49 -0.62 8.62 -8.79
N LEU A 50 -0.11 7.90 -9.79
CA LEU A 50 1.10 7.08 -9.63
C LEU A 50 2.28 7.91 -9.09
N ALA A 51 2.50 9.11 -9.63
CA ALA A 51 3.57 10.00 -9.19
C ALA A 51 3.46 10.38 -7.70
N GLU A 52 2.24 10.65 -7.23
CA GLU A 52 1.99 10.98 -5.82
C GLU A 52 2.26 9.76 -4.92
N SER A 53 1.75 8.58 -5.32
CA SER A 53 1.96 7.34 -4.56
C SER A 53 3.45 6.96 -4.44
N LEU A 54 4.23 7.14 -5.51
CA LEU A 54 5.67 6.92 -5.51
C LEU A 54 6.41 7.93 -4.61
N SER A 55 5.99 9.20 -4.62
CA SER A 55 6.57 10.23 -3.76
C SER A 55 6.39 9.91 -2.26
N ILE A 56 5.28 9.28 -1.87
CA ILE A 56 5.06 8.83 -0.50
C ILE A 56 6.08 7.75 -0.12
N VAL A 57 6.32 6.78 -1.01
CA VAL A 57 7.31 5.72 -0.79
C VAL A 57 8.72 6.30 -0.68
N ASP A 58 9.09 7.25 -1.55
CA ASP A 58 10.41 7.90 -1.54
C ASP A 58 10.61 8.75 -0.27
N ASN A 59 9.56 9.42 0.20
CA ASN A 59 9.60 10.15 1.49
C ASN A 59 9.81 9.18 2.67
N VAL A 60 9.10 8.05 2.72
CA VAL A 60 9.31 7.02 3.75
C VAL A 60 10.75 6.52 3.74
N GLN A 61 11.29 6.21 2.56
CA GLN A 61 12.66 5.73 2.40
C GLN A 61 13.67 6.75 2.95
N THR A 62 13.47 8.03 2.63
CA THR A 62 14.32 9.14 3.09
C THR A 62 14.26 9.31 4.61
N GLN A 63 13.06 9.26 5.19
CA GLN A 63 12.88 9.38 6.64
C GLN A 63 13.51 8.20 7.38
N LEU A 64 13.29 6.96 6.91
CA LEU A 64 13.89 5.76 7.51
C LEU A 64 15.41 5.76 7.44
N LYS A 65 15.99 6.31 6.36
CA LYS A 65 17.45 6.46 6.22
C LYS A 65 18.05 7.34 7.33
N SER A 66 17.27 8.29 7.86
CA SER A 66 17.72 9.21 8.91
C SER A 66 17.58 8.65 10.35
N VAL A 67 16.84 7.54 10.53
CA VAL A 67 16.58 6.95 11.84
C VAL A 67 17.87 6.38 12.43
N GLN A 68 18.19 6.82 13.64
CA GLN A 68 19.41 6.42 14.35
C GLN A 68 19.19 5.16 15.18
N GLY A 69 20.27 4.41 15.42
CA GLY A 69 20.27 3.22 16.27
C GLY A 69 20.13 1.91 15.48
N GLU A 70 20.51 0.82 16.14
CA GLU A 70 20.56 -0.52 15.54
C GLU A 70 19.20 -0.98 14.98
N PRO A 71 18.06 -0.80 15.68
CA PRO A 71 16.76 -1.16 15.14
C PRO A 71 16.39 -0.36 13.89
N GLY A 72 16.67 0.94 13.87
CA GLY A 72 16.44 1.81 12.72
C GLY A 72 17.20 1.34 11.48
N LYS A 73 18.49 1.02 11.65
CA LYS A 73 19.34 0.50 10.58
C LYS A 73 18.77 -0.80 9.99
N LYS A 74 18.37 -1.76 10.84
CA LYS A 74 17.74 -3.02 10.41
C LYS A 74 16.47 -2.79 9.60
N VAL A 75 15.62 -1.85 10.03
CA VAL A 75 14.37 -1.52 9.33
C VAL A 75 14.66 -0.91 7.96
N TYR A 76 15.60 0.03 7.89
CA TYR A 76 16.01 0.63 6.61
C TYR A 76 16.62 -0.39 5.65
N GLU A 77 17.54 -1.23 6.12
CA GLU A 77 18.14 -2.31 5.32
C GLU A 77 17.08 -3.27 4.78
N LYS A 78 16.07 -3.59 5.58
CA LYS A 78 14.94 -4.42 5.14
C LYS A 78 14.12 -3.72 4.05
N MET A 79 13.83 -2.44 4.20
CA MET A 79 13.13 -1.64 3.20
C MET A 79 13.88 -1.62 1.87
N GLU A 80 15.17 -1.28 1.89
CA GLU A 80 16.03 -1.28 0.70
C GLU A 80 16.07 -2.64 0.00
N ASN A 81 16.24 -3.73 0.76
CA ASN A 81 16.27 -5.08 0.22
C ASN A 81 14.94 -5.46 -0.48
N VAL A 82 13.79 -5.06 0.10
CA VAL A 82 12.48 -5.32 -0.50
C VAL A 82 12.27 -4.48 -1.77
N LEU A 83 12.57 -3.17 -1.73
CA LEU A 83 12.36 -2.28 -2.87
C LEU A 83 13.31 -2.60 -4.03
N SER A 84 14.58 -2.89 -3.75
CA SER A 84 15.59 -3.19 -4.79
C SER A 84 15.28 -4.47 -5.58
N LYS A 85 14.61 -5.44 -4.95
CA LYS A 85 14.17 -6.69 -5.58
C LYS A 85 12.85 -6.57 -6.33
N ASN A 86 12.09 -5.50 -6.11
CA ASN A 86 10.82 -5.30 -6.79
C ASN A 86 11.04 -4.68 -8.18
N ILE A 87 11.14 -5.55 -9.19
CA ILE A 87 11.31 -5.14 -10.60
C ILE A 87 10.09 -4.32 -11.08
N GLY A 88 8.87 -4.72 -10.69
CA GLY A 88 7.66 -4.01 -11.08
C GLY A 88 7.63 -2.57 -10.59
N LEU A 89 8.10 -2.32 -9.35
CA LEU A 89 8.24 -0.96 -8.84
C LEU A 89 9.25 -0.12 -9.65
N LYS A 90 10.35 -0.72 -10.13
CA LYS A 90 11.32 -0.02 -10.99
C LYS A 90 10.69 0.40 -12.31
N ILE A 91 9.95 -0.50 -12.95
CA ILE A 91 9.19 -0.22 -14.18
C ILE A 91 8.20 0.92 -13.94
N LEU A 92 7.44 0.88 -12.86
CA LEU A 92 6.48 1.94 -12.52
C LEU A 92 7.15 3.30 -12.26
N LYS A 93 8.33 3.32 -11.62
CA LYS A 93 9.11 4.56 -11.46
C LYS A 93 9.58 5.14 -12.80
N GLN A 94 9.97 4.30 -13.75
CA GLN A 94 10.34 4.73 -15.10
C GLN A 94 9.12 5.29 -15.85
N ILE A 95 7.99 4.58 -15.84
CA ILE A 95 6.74 5.04 -16.45
C ILE A 95 6.31 6.40 -15.86
N SER A 96 6.33 6.53 -14.53
CA SER A 96 6.00 7.80 -13.86
C SER A 96 6.94 8.93 -14.26
N SER A 97 8.22 8.64 -14.48
CA SER A 97 9.23 9.61 -14.93
C SER A 97 8.96 10.09 -16.36
N ILE A 98 8.59 9.18 -17.25
CA ILE A 98 8.18 9.50 -18.63
C ILE A 98 6.91 10.37 -18.62
N LEU A 99 5.89 9.98 -17.85
CA LEU A 99 4.63 10.73 -17.71
C LEU A 99 4.85 12.14 -17.13
N SER A 100 5.86 12.31 -16.27
CA SER A 100 6.24 13.61 -15.68
C SER A 100 7.22 14.40 -16.57
N ARG A 101 7.59 13.85 -17.73
CA ARG A 101 8.57 14.41 -18.67
C ARG A 101 9.97 14.64 -18.07
N SER A 102 10.36 13.85 -17.06
CA SER A 102 11.72 13.87 -16.50
C SER A 102 12.69 12.98 -17.27
N ILE A 103 12.20 11.94 -17.94
CA ILE A 103 12.97 11.01 -18.80
C ILE A 103 12.27 10.90 -20.16
N SER A 104 13.02 10.78 -21.25
CA SER A 104 12.49 10.67 -22.63
C SER A 104 12.67 9.28 -23.27
N THR A 105 13.37 8.36 -22.61
CA THR A 105 13.69 7.03 -23.16
C THR A 105 12.78 5.95 -22.60
N MET A 106 12.33 5.04 -23.46
CA MET A 106 11.57 3.84 -23.08
C MET A 106 12.48 2.65 -22.71
N ASP A 107 13.80 2.85 -22.68
CA ASP A 107 14.77 1.81 -22.38
C ASP A 107 14.56 1.24 -20.95
N GLY A 108 14.52 -0.08 -20.85
CA GLY A 108 14.20 -0.82 -19.62
C GLY A 108 12.71 -1.07 -19.35
N LEU A 109 11.80 -0.61 -20.21
CA LEU A 109 10.39 -1.02 -20.19
C LEU A 109 10.17 -2.31 -21.00
N PRO A 110 9.10 -3.08 -20.73
CA PRO A 110 8.73 -4.23 -21.54
C PRO A 110 8.52 -3.85 -23.02
N GLU A 111 9.02 -4.67 -23.94
CA GLU A 111 8.95 -4.42 -25.40
C GLU A 111 7.51 -4.39 -25.93
N ASP A 112 6.58 -5.03 -25.23
CA ASP A 112 5.15 -5.07 -25.55
C ASP A 112 4.39 -3.83 -25.08
N LEU A 113 5.01 -2.94 -24.30
CA LEU A 113 4.37 -1.75 -23.76
C LEU A 113 4.40 -0.59 -24.77
N SER A 114 3.25 -0.25 -25.34
CA SER A 114 3.13 0.86 -26.28
C SER A 114 3.04 2.22 -25.58
N THR A 115 3.39 3.28 -26.31
CA THR A 115 3.30 4.68 -25.83
C THR A 115 1.89 5.09 -25.43
N ASN A 116 0.87 4.59 -26.14
CA ASN A 116 -0.53 4.88 -25.86
C ASN A 116 -0.98 4.23 -24.54
N GLU A 117 -0.41 3.07 -24.18
CA GLU A 117 -0.74 2.37 -22.95
C GLU A 117 -0.19 3.06 -21.71
N LEU A 118 0.93 3.78 -21.82
CA LEU A 118 1.53 4.52 -20.70
C LEU A 118 0.56 5.52 -20.07
N ILE A 119 -0.35 6.09 -20.86
CA ILE A 119 -1.36 7.05 -20.37
C ILE A 119 -2.25 6.40 -19.31
N PHE A 120 -2.55 5.11 -19.43
CA PHE A 120 -3.37 4.37 -18.46
C PHE A 120 -2.67 4.15 -17.12
N TYR A 121 -1.33 4.29 -17.05
CA TYR A 121 -0.57 4.16 -15.81
C TYR A 121 -0.62 5.41 -14.93
N LYS A 122 -1.22 6.51 -15.38
CA LYS A 122 -1.34 7.75 -14.60
C LYS A 122 -1.93 7.53 -13.20
N TYR A 123 -2.84 6.57 -13.08
CA TYR A 123 -3.50 6.18 -11.82
C TYR A 123 -3.26 4.70 -11.48
N ALA A 124 -2.15 4.13 -11.95
CA ALA A 124 -1.81 2.74 -11.65
C ALA A 124 -1.64 2.56 -10.13
N PRO A 125 -2.39 1.62 -9.50
CA PRO A 125 -2.24 1.37 -8.08
C PRO A 125 -0.91 0.65 -7.81
N ILE A 126 -0.21 1.08 -6.76
CA ILE A 126 1.05 0.45 -6.31
C ILE A 126 0.86 -0.41 -5.06
N THR A 127 -0.38 -0.50 -4.54
CA THR A 127 -0.74 -1.31 -3.38
C THR A 127 -1.79 -2.37 -3.77
N SER A 128 -1.88 -3.44 -2.97
CA SER A 128 -2.90 -4.49 -3.16
C SER A 128 -4.29 -4.09 -2.67
N VAL A 129 -4.45 -2.89 -2.12
CA VAL A 129 -5.69 -2.47 -1.46
C VAL A 129 -6.84 -2.40 -2.48
N ASP A 130 -6.56 -1.90 -3.69
CA ASP A 130 -7.57 -1.84 -4.75
C ASP A 130 -7.95 -3.23 -5.28
N VAL A 131 -7.02 -4.18 -5.24
CA VAL A 131 -7.29 -5.59 -5.55
C VAL A 131 -8.24 -6.18 -4.48
N GLU A 132 -7.95 -5.98 -3.20
CA GLU A 132 -8.79 -6.46 -2.10
C GLU A 132 -10.21 -5.86 -2.12
N ARG A 133 -10.31 -4.55 -2.39
CA ARG A 133 -11.62 -3.88 -2.58
C ARG A 133 -12.38 -4.47 -3.76
N SER A 134 -11.71 -4.69 -4.88
CA SER A 134 -12.32 -5.30 -6.07
C SER A 134 -12.84 -6.71 -5.75
N PHE A 135 -12.06 -7.55 -5.08
CA PHE A 135 -12.52 -8.87 -4.64
C PHE A 135 -13.72 -8.79 -3.69
N SER A 136 -13.75 -7.79 -2.79
CA SER A 136 -14.91 -7.56 -1.92
C SER A 136 -16.16 -7.19 -2.71
N VAL A 137 -16.04 -6.27 -3.67
CA VAL A 137 -17.13 -5.87 -4.58
C VAL A 137 -17.65 -7.07 -5.38
N TYR A 138 -16.74 -7.90 -5.89
CA TYR A 138 -17.09 -9.07 -6.68
C TYR A 138 -17.45 -10.31 -5.84
N LYS A 139 -17.40 -10.22 -4.50
CA LYS A 139 -17.63 -11.37 -3.61
C LYS A 139 -18.97 -12.05 -3.88
N ASN A 140 -20.00 -11.27 -4.16
CA ASN A 140 -21.33 -11.79 -4.50
C ASN A 140 -21.34 -12.54 -5.84
N LEU A 141 -20.52 -12.12 -6.80
CA LEU A 141 -20.34 -12.80 -8.08
C LEU A 141 -19.44 -14.04 -7.99
N LEU A 142 -18.48 -14.08 -7.06
CA LEU A 142 -17.47 -15.13 -6.96
C LEU A 142 -17.78 -16.21 -5.91
N SER A 143 -18.73 -15.98 -5.00
CA SER A 143 -19.11 -16.94 -3.95
C SER A 143 -19.63 -18.28 -4.50
N HIS A 144 -19.60 -19.36 -3.70
CA HIS A 144 -20.07 -20.68 -4.14
C HIS A 144 -21.60 -20.78 -4.27
N ASN A 145 -22.36 -20.00 -3.51
CA ASN A 145 -23.84 -20.05 -3.47
C ASN A 145 -24.50 -19.10 -4.49
N ARG A 146 -24.03 -19.09 -5.74
CA ARG A 146 -24.57 -18.19 -6.77
C ARG A 146 -25.93 -18.66 -7.26
N ARG A 147 -26.79 -17.71 -7.64
CA ARG A 147 -27.75 -17.98 -8.72
C ARG A 147 -26.96 -18.24 -10.00
N SER A 148 -27.30 -19.28 -10.77
CA SER A 148 -26.58 -19.54 -12.02
C SER A 148 -26.80 -18.36 -12.98
N PHE A 149 -25.72 -17.64 -13.29
CA PHE A 149 -25.76 -16.58 -14.28
C PHE A 149 -25.32 -17.13 -15.64
N LYS A 150 -26.02 -16.73 -16.71
CA LYS A 150 -25.48 -16.82 -18.07
C LYS A 150 -24.27 -15.87 -18.17
N LEU A 151 -23.32 -16.18 -19.06
CA LEU A 151 -22.11 -15.37 -19.28
C LEU A 151 -22.43 -13.89 -19.54
N GLU A 152 -23.47 -13.62 -20.33
CA GLU A 152 -23.98 -12.28 -20.62
C GLU A 152 -24.39 -11.52 -19.35
N ASN A 153 -25.06 -12.20 -18.41
CA ASN A 153 -25.51 -11.61 -17.15
C ASN A 153 -24.34 -11.32 -16.20
N ILE A 154 -23.29 -12.15 -16.23
CA ILE A 154 -22.05 -11.90 -15.47
C ILE A 154 -21.39 -10.63 -16.00
N LYS A 155 -21.29 -10.46 -17.32
CA LYS A 155 -20.71 -9.26 -17.94
C LYS A 155 -21.48 -8.00 -17.52
N MET A 156 -22.81 -8.03 -17.55
CA MET A 156 -23.64 -6.91 -17.11
C MET A 156 -23.45 -6.58 -15.63
N HIS A 157 -23.44 -7.59 -14.76
CA HIS A 157 -23.20 -7.38 -13.32
C HIS A 157 -21.82 -6.80 -13.04
N LEU A 158 -20.79 -7.28 -13.75
CA LEU A 158 -19.42 -6.79 -13.59
C LEU A 158 -19.33 -5.32 -13.99
N ILE A 159 -19.94 -4.91 -15.11
CA ILE A 159 -20.00 -3.50 -15.54
C ILE A 159 -20.69 -2.63 -14.48
N ILE A 160 -21.85 -3.06 -13.94
CA ILE A 160 -22.58 -2.33 -12.90
C ILE A 160 -21.70 -2.17 -11.65
N GLN A 161 -21.04 -3.24 -11.22
CA GLN A 161 -20.21 -3.24 -10.02
C GLN A 161 -18.94 -2.38 -10.19
N CYS A 162 -18.25 -2.47 -11.33
CA CYS A 162 -17.13 -1.59 -11.66
C CYS A 162 -17.55 -0.11 -11.66
N ASN A 163 -18.72 0.21 -12.20
CA ASN A 163 -19.22 1.58 -12.24
C ASN A 163 -19.72 2.08 -10.88
N SER A 164 -20.25 1.21 -10.02
CA SER A 164 -20.70 1.59 -8.68
C SER A 164 -19.55 2.00 -7.76
N GLY A 165 -18.36 1.39 -7.92
CA GLY A 165 -17.17 1.70 -7.13
C GLY A 165 -16.44 3.00 -7.49
N LEU A 166 -16.89 3.70 -8.56
CA LEU A 166 -16.35 4.98 -9.02
C LEU A 166 -16.91 6.19 -8.23
N TRP A 167 -18.00 6.00 -7.46
CA TRP A 167 -18.73 7.07 -6.77
C TRP A 167 -18.55 7.10 -5.24
N GLU A 168 -17.68 6.25 -4.69
CA GLU A 168 -17.28 6.19 -3.28
C GLU A 168 -15.76 6.29 -3.14
#